data_AF-A0A532TZP8-F1
#
_entry.id   AF-A0A532TZP8-F1
#
_cell.length_a   1.000
_cell.length_b   1.000
_cell.length_c   1.000
_cell.angle_alpha   90.00
_cell.angle_beta   90.00
_cell.angle_gamma   90.00
#
_symmetry.space_group_name_H-M   'P 1'
#
loop_
_entity.id
_entity.type
_entity.pdbx_description
1 polymer ?
#
loop_
_entity_poly.entity_id
_entity_poly.type
_entity_poly.pdbx_seq_one_letter_code
_entity_poly.pdbx_strand_id
1 'polypeptide(L)'
;MVHEVDLEGRRRRAAKLILESDIVTSALDYDEAEVVLNWALAQAEYYALSSKDMGDDEAEGHIAEGVGQVRRLMKMVNDLIEDRYDLSGVETVEKLTQLLSVAMETPGNRGD
;
A
#
# COMPACT_ATOMS: atom_id res chain seq x y z
N MET A 1 -13.91 -22.11 9.09
CA MET A 1 -12.51 -22.58 9.18
C MET A 1 -11.89 -22.32 7.83
N VAL A 2 -11.15 -21.22 7.67
CA VAL A 2 -10.50 -20.88 6.40
C VAL A 2 -9.35 -21.86 6.20
N HIS A 3 -9.36 -22.58 5.08
CA HIS A 3 -8.31 -23.54 4.76
C HIS A 3 -7.04 -22.79 4.34
N GLU A 4 -5.87 -23.30 4.70
CA GLU A 4 -4.55 -22.70 4.39
C GLU A 4 -4.35 -22.38 2.89
N VAL A 5 -4.98 -23.16 2.02
CA VAL A 5 -5.01 -22.96 0.56
C VAL A 5 -5.77 -21.69 0.16
N ASP A 6 -6.82 -21.32 0.90
CA ASP A 6 -7.62 -20.12 0.63
C ASP A 6 -6.86 -18.84 1.03
N LEU A 7 -6.14 -18.88 2.15
CA LEU A 7 -5.32 -17.76 2.62
C LEU A 7 -4.15 -17.45 1.67
N GLU A 8 -3.48 -18.49 1.15
CA GLU A 8 -2.44 -18.33 0.13
C GLU A 8 -3.01 -17.74 -1.17
N GLY A 9 -4.24 -18.12 -1.55
CA GLY A 9 -4.97 -17.51 -2.67
C GLY A 9 -5.21 -16.02 -2.46
N ARG A 10 -5.63 -15.62 -1.25
CA ARG A 10 -5.85 -14.21 -0.86
C ARG A 10 -4.55 -13.39 -0.89
N ARG A 11 -3.45 -13.93 -0.35
CA ARG A 11 -2.11 -13.30 -0.42
C ARG A 11 -1.65 -13.04 -1.85
N ARG A 12 -1.74 -14.06 -2.71
CA ARG A 12 -1.35 -13.93 -4.12
C ARG A 12 -2.20 -12.90 -4.86
N ARG A 13 -3.50 -12.84 -4.56
CA ARG A 13 -4.41 -11.83 -5.16
C ARG A 13 -4.04 -10.42 -4.70
N ALA A 14 -3.77 -10.22 -3.40
CA ALA A 14 -3.36 -8.93 -2.86
C ALA A 14 -2.04 -8.44 -3.50
N ALA A 15 -1.04 -9.30 -3.61
CA ALA A 15 0.24 -8.98 -4.26
C ALA A 15 0.05 -8.65 -5.75
N LYS A 16 -0.78 -9.43 -6.47
CA LYS A 16 -1.10 -9.18 -7.88
C LYS A 16 -1.73 -7.80 -8.07
N LEU A 17 -2.66 -7.41 -7.19
CA LEU A 17 -3.22 -6.07 -7.21
C LEU A 17 -2.14 -5.00 -7.00
N ILE A 18 -1.14 -5.17 -6.15
CA ILE A 18 -0.04 -4.19 -6.08
C ILE A 18 0.73 -4.10 -7.41
N LEU A 19 1.09 -5.24 -7.99
CA LEU A 19 1.96 -5.32 -9.17
C LEU A 19 1.31 -4.89 -10.49
N GLU A 20 0.00 -5.06 -10.66
CA GLU A 20 -0.73 -4.62 -11.88
C GLU A 20 -0.99 -3.11 -11.93
N SER A 21 -0.46 -2.36 -10.96
CA SER A 21 -0.58 -0.91 -10.92
C SER A 21 0.56 -0.27 -11.73
N ASP A 22 0.41 -0.24 -13.05
CA ASP A 22 1.43 0.15 -14.06
C ASP A 22 2.15 1.51 -13.87
N ILE A 23 1.80 2.33 -12.87
CA ILE A 23 2.12 3.78 -12.86
C ILE A 23 2.75 4.27 -11.54
N VAL A 24 2.94 3.42 -10.52
CA VAL A 24 3.15 3.98 -9.15
C VAL A 24 4.60 4.29 -8.75
N THR A 25 5.58 4.06 -9.61
CA THR A 25 7.01 4.24 -9.25
C THR A 25 7.85 4.92 -10.33
N SER A 26 7.25 5.65 -11.28
CA SER A 26 7.97 6.20 -12.43
C SER A 26 8.98 7.30 -12.10
N ALA A 27 8.77 8.02 -10.99
CA ALA A 27 9.67 9.09 -10.54
C ALA A 27 10.74 8.59 -9.54
N LEU A 28 10.60 7.35 -9.07
CA LEU A 28 11.52 6.73 -8.13
C LEU A 28 12.72 6.15 -8.87
N ASP A 29 13.91 6.25 -8.27
CA ASP A 29 15.03 5.44 -8.71
C ASP A 29 14.81 3.95 -8.34
N TYR A 30 15.73 3.08 -8.75
CA TYR A 30 15.59 1.64 -8.53
C TYR A 30 15.53 1.28 -7.03
N ASP A 31 16.37 1.90 -6.22
CA ASP A 31 16.47 1.59 -4.79
C ASP A 31 15.23 2.11 -4.04
N GLU A 32 14.77 3.33 -4.38
CA GLU A 32 13.53 3.92 -3.88
C GLU A 32 12.30 3.08 -4.27
N ALA A 33 12.22 2.66 -5.54
CA ALA A 33 11.13 1.83 -6.04
C ALA A 33 11.10 0.45 -5.36
N GLU A 34 12.26 -0.17 -5.14
CA GLU A 34 12.37 -1.45 -4.44
C GLU A 34 11.87 -1.33 -2.99
N VAL A 35 12.27 -0.28 -2.26
CA VAL A 35 11.81 -0.05 -0.89
C VAL A 35 10.28 0.14 -0.83
N VAL A 36 9.74 0.98 -1.70
CA VAL A 36 8.29 1.26 -1.76
C VAL A 36 7.51 0.00 -2.15
N LEU A 37 8.00 -0.78 -3.10
CA LEU A 37 7.35 -2.02 -3.53
C LEU A 37 7.38 -3.08 -2.42
N ASN A 38 8.52 -3.27 -1.75
CA ASN A 38 8.64 -4.22 -0.65
C ASN A 38 7.69 -3.87 0.51
N TRP A 39 7.60 -2.58 0.86
CA TRP A 39 6.62 -2.11 1.84
C TRP A 39 5.18 -2.41 1.38
N ALA A 40 4.84 -2.09 0.13
CA ALA A 40 3.50 -2.29 -0.41
C ALA A 40 3.08 -3.76 -0.42
N LEU A 41 4.00 -4.68 -0.75
CA LEU A 41 3.77 -6.12 -0.70
C LEU A 41 3.55 -6.61 0.73
N ALA A 42 4.33 -6.12 1.70
CA ALA A 42 4.14 -6.47 3.11
C ALA A 42 2.77 -6.00 3.63
N GLN A 43 2.31 -4.81 3.22
CA GLN A 43 0.97 -4.33 3.58
C GLN A 43 -0.14 -5.14 2.90
N ALA A 44 0.02 -5.48 1.62
CA ALA A 44 -0.93 -6.34 0.92
C ALA A 44 -1.05 -7.72 1.60
N GLU A 45 0.05 -8.29 2.07
CA GLU A 45 0.04 -9.52 2.87
C GLU A 45 -0.70 -9.33 4.20
N TYR A 46 -0.48 -8.21 4.90
CA TYR A 46 -1.20 -7.90 6.14
C TYR A 46 -2.73 -7.87 5.94
N TYR A 47 -3.22 -7.26 4.87
CA TYR A 47 -4.66 -7.25 4.56
C TYR A 47 -5.20 -8.66 4.25
N ALA A 48 -4.42 -9.48 3.53
CA ALA A 48 -4.79 -10.87 3.31
C ALA A 48 -4.85 -11.66 4.63
N LEU A 49 -3.86 -11.49 5.51
CA LEU A 49 -3.79 -12.16 6.81
C LEU A 49 -4.88 -11.72 7.79
N SER A 50 -5.18 -10.43 7.83
CA SER A 50 -6.24 -9.88 8.70
C SER A 50 -7.65 -10.31 8.25
N SER A 51 -7.81 -10.73 6.99
CA SER A 51 -9.07 -11.27 6.47
C SER A 51 -9.36 -12.72 6.87
N LYS A 52 -8.44 -13.42 7.56
CA LYS A 52 -8.52 -14.88 7.80
C LYS A 52 -9.81 -15.36 8.47
N ASP A 53 -10.48 -14.51 9.22
CA ASP A 53 -11.72 -14.84 9.95
C ASP A 53 -12.98 -14.32 9.23
N MET A 54 -12.83 -13.63 8.10
CA MET A 54 -13.90 -13.08 7.27
C MET A 54 -14.41 -14.11 6.24
N GLY A 55 -15.68 -13.99 5.86
CA GLY A 55 -16.24 -14.71 4.71
C GLY A 55 -15.61 -14.25 3.39
N ASP A 56 -15.71 -15.03 2.33
CA ASP A 56 -14.96 -14.78 1.08
C ASP A 56 -15.28 -13.42 0.45
N ASP A 57 -16.55 -13.03 0.35
CA ASP A 57 -16.96 -11.74 -0.22
C ASP A 57 -16.49 -10.55 0.64
N GLU A 58 -16.54 -10.71 1.97
CA GLU A 58 -16.09 -9.69 2.93
C GLU A 58 -14.56 -9.55 2.91
N ALA A 59 -13.85 -10.68 2.85
CA ALA A 59 -12.40 -10.73 2.73
C ALA A 59 -11.93 -10.08 1.43
N GLU A 60 -12.62 -10.33 0.31
CA GLU A 60 -12.31 -9.70 -0.97
C GLU A 60 -12.50 -8.19 -0.92
N GLY A 61 -13.61 -7.71 -0.34
CA GLY A 61 -13.84 -6.28 -0.12
C GLY A 61 -12.75 -5.64 0.74
N HIS A 62 -12.42 -6.27 1.88
CA HIS A 62 -11.38 -5.80 2.81
C HIS A 62 -9.99 -5.73 2.14
N ILE A 63 -9.60 -6.77 1.41
CA ILE A 63 -8.32 -6.80 0.69
C ILE A 63 -8.27 -5.73 -0.40
N ALA A 64 -9.35 -5.58 -1.18
CA ALA A 64 -9.41 -4.60 -2.26
C ALA A 64 -9.33 -3.17 -1.72
N GLU A 65 -10.04 -2.86 -0.63
CA GLU A 65 -9.99 -1.56 0.03
C GLU A 65 -8.60 -1.24 0.58
N GLY A 66 -8.01 -2.20 1.31
CA GLY A 66 -6.67 -2.06 1.89
C GLY A 66 -5.59 -1.86 0.83
N VAL A 67 -5.58 -2.71 -0.21
CA VAL A 67 -4.66 -2.55 -1.34
C VAL A 67 -4.89 -1.23 -2.08
N GLY A 68 -6.14 -0.76 -2.16
CA GLY A 68 -6.48 0.55 -2.70
C GLY A 68 -5.84 1.71 -1.90
N GLN A 69 -5.80 1.63 -0.57
CA GLN A 69 -5.11 2.60 0.29
C GLN A 69 -3.60 2.56 0.06
N VAL A 70 -2.99 1.37 0.03
CA VAL A 70 -1.55 1.20 -0.23
C VAL A 70 -1.15 1.82 -1.57
N ARG A 71 -1.91 1.55 -2.64
CA ARG A 71 -1.66 2.16 -3.96
C ARG A 71 -1.74 3.69 -3.93
N ARG A 72 -2.67 4.27 -3.16
CA ARG A 72 -2.77 5.74 -3.00
C ARG A 72 -1.53 6.31 -2.32
N LEU A 73 -1.03 5.64 -1.27
CA LEU A 73 0.19 6.05 -0.57
C LEU A 73 1.43 5.97 -1.46
N MET A 74 1.60 4.86 -2.20
CA MET A 74 2.68 4.74 -3.17
C MET A 74 2.64 5.89 -4.19
N LYS A 75 1.45 6.25 -4.67
CA LYS A 75 1.30 7.37 -5.62
C LYS A 75 1.72 8.69 -4.98
N MET A 76 1.29 8.97 -3.76
CA MET A 76 1.69 10.18 -3.03
C MET A 76 3.22 10.26 -2.83
N VAL A 77 3.88 9.12 -2.57
CA VAL A 77 5.36 9.06 -2.50
C VAL A 77 5.96 9.40 -3.85
N ASN A 78 5.49 8.76 -4.93
CA ASN A 78 5.97 9.03 -6.28
C ASN A 78 5.82 10.51 -6.66
N ASP A 79 4.64 11.09 -6.44
CA ASP A 79 4.35 12.50 -6.75
C ASP A 79 5.19 13.47 -5.88
N LEU A 80 5.51 13.09 -4.63
CA LEU A 80 6.40 13.88 -3.78
C LEU A 80 7.83 13.87 -4.29
N ILE A 81 8.31 12.72 -4.75
CA ILE A 81 9.65 12.56 -5.30
C ILE A 81 9.79 13.26 -6.66
N GLU A 82 8.76 13.20 -7.50
CA GLU A 82 8.70 13.92 -8.78
C GLU A 82 8.87 15.43 -8.58
N ASP A 83 8.10 15.99 -7.64
CA ASP A 83 8.07 17.44 -7.39
C ASP A 83 9.17 17.93 -6.44
N ARG A 84 10.08 17.06 -5.97
CA ARG A 84 10.98 17.36 -4.83
C ARG A 84 11.88 18.57 -5.00
N TYR A 85 12.17 18.98 -6.23
CA TYR A 85 13.00 20.14 -6.55
C TYR A 85 12.20 21.43 -6.78
N ASP A 86 10.89 21.32 -6.97
CA ASP A 86 10.00 22.44 -7.30
C ASP A 86 9.12 22.87 -6.11
N LEU A 87 9.02 22.04 -5.07
CA LEU A 87 8.23 22.35 -3.87
C LEU A 87 8.95 23.34 -2.95
N SER A 88 8.21 24.34 -2.47
CA SER A 88 8.62 25.11 -1.32
C SER A 88 8.65 24.26 -0.04
N GLY A 89 9.33 24.76 1.00
CA GLY A 89 9.36 24.08 2.30
C GLY A 89 7.97 23.91 2.93
N VAL A 90 7.04 24.85 2.68
CA VAL A 90 5.65 24.76 3.18
C VAL A 90 4.88 23.68 2.44
N GLU A 91 4.94 23.66 1.11
CA GLU A 91 4.26 22.63 0.29
C GLU A 91 4.80 21.22 0.57
N THR A 92 6.11 21.11 0.84
CA THR A 92 6.72 19.85 1.27
C THR A 92 6.11 19.35 2.58
N VAL A 93 5.97 20.23 3.59
CA VAL A 93 5.37 19.87 4.88
C VAL A 93 3.89 19.50 4.72
N GLU A 94 3.14 20.21 3.88
CA GLU A 94 1.73 19.88 3.61
C GLU A 94 1.57 18.49 2.98
N LYS A 95 2.35 18.19 1.94
CA LYS A 95 2.33 16.87 1.29
C LYS A 95 2.76 15.75 2.25
N LEU A 96 3.80 15.96 3.05
CA LEU A 96 4.22 15.01 4.08
C LEU A 96 3.14 14.79 5.15
N THR A 97 2.44 15.85 5.56
CA THR A 97 1.34 15.76 6.53
C THR A 97 0.16 14.95 5.96
N GLN A 98 -0.17 15.15 4.68
CA GLN A 98 -1.20 14.35 3.99
C GLN A 98 -0.79 12.87 3.92
N LEU A 99 0.46 12.59 3.54
CA LEU A 99 1.00 11.24 3.48
C LEU A 99 0.94 10.53 4.84
N LEU A 100 1.36 11.23 5.91
CA LEU A 100 1.28 10.70 7.28
C LEU A 100 -0.17 10.47 7.73
N SER A 101 -1.10 11.35 7.37
CA SER A 101 -2.52 11.20 7.72
C SER A 101 -3.10 9.92 7.10
N VAL A 102 -2.88 9.71 5.81
CA VAL A 102 -3.32 8.48 5.12
C VAL A 102 -2.62 7.24 5.68
N ALA A 103 -1.32 7.32 5.97
CA ALA A 103 -0.57 6.21 6.56
C ALA A 103 -1.04 5.85 7.98
N MET A 104 -1.55 6.80 8.76
CA MET A 104 -2.11 6.54 10.09
C MET A 104 -3.52 5.91 10.04
N GLU A 105 -4.25 6.11 8.94
CA GLU A 105 -5.54 5.48 8.69
C GLU A 105 -5.41 4.03 8.16
N THR A 106 -4.19 3.62 7.78
CA THR A 106 -3.89 2.28 7.26
C THR A 106 -3.64 1.31 8.44
N PRO A 107 -4.47 0.28 8.67
CA PRO A 107 -4.22 -0.72 9.70
C PRO A 107 -2.92 -1.48 9.40
N GLY A 108 -2.00 -1.51 10.37
CA GLY A 108 -0.64 -2.05 10.23
C GLY A 108 0.49 -1.09 10.62
N ASN A 109 0.20 0.22 10.77
CA ASN A 109 1.19 1.25 11.11
C ASN A 109 1.32 1.52 12.63
N ARG A 110 0.64 0.74 13.49
CA ARG A 110 0.90 0.71 14.93
C ARG A 110 2.01 -0.31 15.16
N GLY A 111 3.22 0.18 15.42
CA GLY A 111 4.36 -0.68 15.77
C GLY A 111 3.99 -1.64 16.89
N ASP A 112 4.05 -2.93 16.58
CA ASP A 112 4.43 -3.98 17.52
C ASP A 112 5.97 -4.03 17.61
#